data_AF-A0A7S0G4G1-F1
#
_entry.id   AF-A0A7S0G4G1-F1
#
_cell.length_a   1.000
_cell.length_b   1.000
_cell.length_c   1.000
_cell.angle_alpha   90.00
_cell.angle_beta   90.00
_cell.angle_gamma   90.00
#
_symmetry.space_group_name_H-M   'P 1'
#
loop_
_entity.id
_entity.type
_entity.pdbx_description
1 polymer ?
#
loop_
_entity_poly.entity_id
_entity_poly.type
_entity_poly.pdbx_seq_one_letter_code
_entity_poly.pdbx_strand_id
1 'polypeptide(L)'
;MTSLGYWALRVMASARSVAYQKPNPENFWALVKTIEEDMERPLTFLSVMKGNSMSPTLNPHIKHGESGDKLIIRRMKMPNTRVFKGDVVVVRDPTKEDRKYVRRIIAVHGDELVSDDPDLESYTLNKEYWVLRDNQLSKEPDSQQFGPVHEDNIVGRVLYRVRGARDHDRVQNSSNAWLSDSIILSNEEKLYGT
;
A
#
# COMPACT_ATOMS: atom_id res chain seq x y z
N MET A 1 -27.20 9.51 12.50
CA MET A 1 -26.18 9.26 11.46
C MET A 1 -24.84 9.35 12.14
N THR A 2 -24.22 8.20 12.40
CA THR A 2 -23.10 8.04 13.34
C THR A 2 -21.85 8.77 12.85
N SER A 3 -21.37 9.70 13.67
CA SER A 3 -20.11 10.40 13.50
C SER A 3 -18.97 9.38 13.57
N LEU A 4 -18.27 9.17 12.45
CA LEU A 4 -16.99 8.44 12.42
C LEU A 4 -16.00 9.19 13.31
N GLY A 5 -15.59 8.54 14.41
CA GLY A 5 -14.66 9.09 15.39
C GLY A 5 -13.34 9.51 14.75
N TYR A 6 -12.89 10.69 15.11
CA TYR A 6 -11.60 11.24 14.70
C TYR A 6 -10.49 10.51 15.46
N TRP A 7 -9.87 9.53 14.81
CA TRP A 7 -8.59 8.99 15.27
C TRP A 7 -7.50 10.03 14.98
N ALA A 8 -7.07 10.79 15.97
CA ALA A 8 -5.79 11.47 15.87
C ALA A 8 -4.71 10.57 16.47
N LEU A 9 -3.67 10.36 15.66
CA LEU A 9 -2.92 9.10 15.67
C LEU A 9 -1.56 9.29 16.32
N ARG A 10 -1.31 8.57 17.42
CA ARG A 10 0.04 8.30 17.91
C ARG A 10 0.35 6.82 17.69
N VAL A 11 1.24 6.52 16.74
CA VAL A 11 1.65 5.14 16.44
C VAL A 11 2.75 4.71 17.41
N MET A 12 2.49 3.66 18.18
CA MET A 12 3.46 3.04 19.07
C MET A 12 3.87 1.67 18.51
N ALA A 13 5.17 1.42 18.38
CA ALA A 13 5.70 0.16 17.88
C ALA A 13 5.63 -0.92 18.98
N SER A 14 5.04 -2.08 18.68
CA SER A 14 5.02 -3.24 19.59
C SER A 14 5.77 -4.43 19.01
N ALA A 15 6.61 -5.06 19.82
CA ALA A 15 7.36 -6.26 19.46
C ALA A 15 6.67 -7.50 20.04
N ARG A 16 5.83 -8.19 19.26
CA ARG A 16 5.31 -9.53 19.61
C ARG A 16 5.31 -10.47 18.41
N SER A 17 5.69 -11.72 18.66
CA SER A 17 5.71 -12.81 17.68
C SER A 17 4.31 -13.41 17.48
N VAL A 18 3.89 -13.59 16.23
CA VAL A 18 2.62 -14.25 15.86
C VAL A 18 2.81 -15.78 15.80
N ALA A 19 1.91 -16.53 16.45
CA ALA A 19 1.93 -18.00 16.42
C ALA A 19 1.40 -18.53 15.08
N TYR A 20 2.07 -19.55 14.53
CA TYR A 20 1.66 -20.21 13.28
C TYR A 20 0.45 -21.13 13.52
N GLN A 21 -0.60 -20.97 12.72
CA GLN A 21 -1.82 -21.78 12.77
C GLN A 21 -2.00 -22.53 11.45
N LYS A 22 -2.18 -23.86 11.49
CA LYS A 22 -2.32 -24.69 10.29
C LYS A 22 -3.62 -24.32 9.55
N PRO A 23 -3.58 -24.11 8.21
CA PRO A 23 -4.76 -23.77 7.45
C PRO A 23 -5.75 -24.95 7.37
N ASN A 24 -7.05 -24.63 7.35
CA ASN A 24 -8.14 -25.58 7.06
C ASN A 24 -7.92 -26.21 5.66
N PRO A 25 -8.07 -27.55 5.48
CA PRO A 25 -7.91 -28.23 4.20
C PRO A 25 -8.72 -27.66 3.02
N GLU A 26 -9.95 -27.18 3.26
CA GLU A 26 -10.76 -26.57 2.19
C GLU A 26 -10.19 -25.20 1.78
N ASN A 27 -9.72 -24.43 2.75
CA ASN A 27 -9.05 -23.14 2.51
C ASN A 27 -7.66 -23.33 1.88
N PHE A 28 -7.03 -24.49 2.07
CA PHE A 28 -5.71 -24.79 1.52
C PHE A 28 -5.73 -24.85 -0.01
N TRP A 29 -6.68 -25.57 -0.62
CA TRP A 29 -6.75 -25.67 -2.07
C TRP A 29 -7.16 -24.36 -2.74
N ALA A 30 -8.06 -23.60 -2.10
CA ALA A 30 -8.41 -22.24 -2.56
C ALA A 30 -7.19 -21.30 -2.53
N LEU A 31 -6.35 -21.39 -1.47
CA LEU A 31 -5.11 -20.65 -1.38
C LEU A 31 -4.11 -21.06 -2.47
N VAL A 32 -3.91 -22.37 -2.69
CA VAL A 32 -3.00 -22.88 -3.73
C VAL A 32 -3.42 -22.35 -5.11
N LYS A 33 -4.70 -22.45 -5.46
CA LYS A 33 -5.22 -21.94 -6.74
C LYS A 33 -4.98 -20.43 -6.88
N THR A 34 -5.19 -19.67 -5.82
CA THR A 34 -4.93 -18.22 -5.80
C THR A 34 -3.46 -17.92 -6.02
N ILE A 35 -2.55 -18.69 -5.42
CA ILE A 35 -1.11 -18.55 -5.61
C ILE A 35 -0.71 -18.87 -7.05
N GLU A 36 -1.22 -19.97 -7.62
CA GLU A 36 -0.95 -20.35 -9.01
C GLU A 36 -1.40 -19.26 -9.99
N GLU A 37 -2.63 -18.76 -9.84
CA GLU A 37 -3.16 -17.66 -10.64
C GLU A 37 -2.33 -16.36 -10.49
N ASP A 38 -1.79 -16.09 -9.30
CA ASP A 38 -0.93 -14.93 -9.07
C ASP A 38 0.49 -15.12 -9.63
N MET A 39 0.98 -16.37 -9.69
CA MET A 39 2.27 -16.72 -10.27
C MET A 39 2.29 -16.61 -11.80
N GLU A 40 1.15 -16.79 -12.47
CA GLU A 40 1.03 -16.58 -13.92
C GLU A 40 1.03 -15.09 -14.32
N ARG A 41 0.75 -14.20 -13.38
CA ARG A 41 0.74 -12.75 -13.63
C ARG A 41 2.14 -12.18 -13.67
N PRO A 42 2.38 -11.13 -14.48
CA PRO A 42 3.66 -10.45 -14.46
C PRO A 42 3.91 -9.82 -13.09
N LEU A 43 5.13 -10.00 -12.59
CA LEU A 43 5.58 -9.47 -11.30
C LEU A 43 5.56 -7.93 -11.28
N THR A 44 5.71 -7.29 -12.45
CA THR A 44 5.64 -5.85 -12.61
C THR A 44 4.53 -5.50 -13.59
N PHE A 45 3.75 -4.46 -13.29
CA PHE A 45 2.69 -3.98 -14.18
C PHE A 45 2.60 -2.45 -14.16
N LEU A 46 1.96 -1.89 -15.18
CA LEU A 46 1.74 -0.46 -15.33
C LEU A 46 0.36 -0.05 -14.85
N SER A 47 0.25 1.13 -14.24
CA SER A 47 -1.03 1.76 -13.92
C SER A 47 -0.93 3.27 -14.10
N VAL A 48 -2.03 3.93 -14.45
CA VAL A 48 -2.07 5.39 -14.53
C VAL A 48 -2.73 5.93 -13.27
N MET A 49 -2.01 6.75 -12.51
CA MET A 49 -2.57 7.40 -11.34
C MET A 49 -3.52 8.52 -11.75
N LYS A 50 -4.71 8.55 -11.15
CA LYS A 50 -5.69 9.63 -11.30
C LYS A 50 -5.77 10.47 -10.03
N GLY A 51 -6.06 11.76 -10.19
CA GLY A 51 -6.19 12.70 -9.09
C GLY A 51 -4.87 13.03 -8.40
N ASN A 52 -4.95 13.75 -7.28
CA ASN A 52 -3.80 14.35 -6.61
C ASN A 52 -3.70 13.93 -5.14
N SER A 53 -4.32 12.82 -4.75
CA SER A 53 -4.27 12.30 -3.36
C SER A 53 -2.86 11.97 -2.87
N MET A 54 -1.89 11.80 -3.77
CA MET A 54 -0.50 11.54 -3.40
C MET A 54 0.44 12.72 -3.70
N SER A 55 -0.09 13.93 -3.93
CA SER A 55 0.74 15.14 -4.04
C SER A 55 1.41 15.45 -2.69
N PRO A 56 2.70 15.84 -2.64
CA PRO A 56 3.58 16.15 -3.78
C PRO A 56 4.33 14.95 -4.38
N THR A 57 4.27 13.77 -3.76
CA THR A 57 5.01 12.57 -4.20
C THR A 57 4.66 12.15 -5.63
N LEU A 58 3.37 12.10 -5.94
CA LEU A 58 2.82 11.76 -7.26
C LEU A 58 1.76 12.79 -7.67
N ASN A 59 1.64 13.04 -8.97
CA ASN A 59 0.66 13.98 -9.53
C ASN A 59 0.66 15.40 -8.88
N PRO A 60 1.83 16.06 -8.67
CA PRO A 60 1.89 17.35 -7.97
C PRO A 60 1.20 18.51 -8.72
N HIS A 61 1.08 18.42 -10.04
CA HIS A 61 0.54 19.49 -10.90
C HIS A 61 -0.86 19.20 -11.45
N ILE A 62 -1.48 18.11 -11.00
CA ILE A 62 -2.71 17.59 -11.59
C ILE A 62 -3.87 17.86 -10.65
N LYS A 63 -5.05 18.18 -11.20
CA LYS A 63 -6.26 18.42 -10.41
C LYS A 63 -6.97 17.10 -10.10
N HIS A 64 -7.96 17.17 -9.21
CA HIS A 64 -8.79 16.01 -8.90
C HIS A 64 -9.48 15.47 -10.18
N GLY A 65 -9.42 14.15 -10.39
CA GLY A 65 -10.10 13.45 -11.49
C GLY A 65 -9.29 13.35 -12.80
N GLU A 66 -8.22 14.11 -12.96
CA GLU A 66 -7.34 14.04 -14.14
C GLU A 66 -6.35 12.87 -14.02
N SER A 67 -5.92 12.34 -15.18
CA SER A 67 -4.92 11.27 -15.25
C SER A 67 -3.51 11.84 -15.36
N GLY A 68 -2.54 11.20 -14.70
CA GLY A 68 -1.19 11.73 -14.56
C GLY A 68 -0.09 10.70 -14.69
N ASP A 69 0.75 10.64 -13.64
CA ASP A 69 1.91 9.76 -13.49
C ASP A 69 1.55 8.32 -13.88
N LYS A 70 2.29 7.78 -14.85
CA LYS A 70 2.31 6.35 -15.12
C LYS A 70 3.21 5.70 -14.08
N LEU A 71 2.70 4.67 -13.43
CA LEU A 71 3.36 3.99 -12.33
C LEU A 71 3.84 2.62 -12.77
N ILE A 72 5.10 2.31 -12.45
CA ILE A 72 5.66 0.97 -12.52
C ILE A 72 5.49 0.35 -11.13
N ILE A 73 4.73 -0.75 -11.06
CA ILE A 73 4.29 -1.34 -9.79
C ILE A 73 4.77 -2.78 -9.71
N ARG A 74 5.44 -3.12 -8.60
CA ARG A 74 5.76 -4.50 -8.24
C ARG A 74 4.56 -5.12 -7.55
N ARG A 75 4.02 -6.20 -8.12
CA ARG A 75 2.97 -7.03 -7.52
C ARG A 75 3.48 -7.67 -6.23
N MET A 76 2.68 -7.57 -5.17
CA MET A 76 2.94 -8.29 -3.92
C MET A 76 2.31 -9.67 -4.00
N LYS A 77 3.10 -10.71 -3.72
CA LYS A 77 2.65 -12.10 -3.79
C LYS A 77 2.01 -12.54 -2.48
N MET A 78 1.00 -13.39 -2.61
CA MET A 78 0.38 -14.09 -1.49
C MET A 78 1.00 -15.47 -1.25
N PRO A 79 0.96 -16.00 -0.01
CA PRO A 79 0.90 -15.26 1.25
C PRO A 79 2.28 -14.65 1.56
N ASN A 80 2.33 -13.57 2.36
CA ASN A 80 3.52 -12.77 2.72
C ASN A 80 3.75 -11.50 1.89
N THR A 81 2.73 -10.64 1.84
CA THR A 81 2.90 -9.27 1.37
C THR A 81 3.86 -8.52 2.30
N ARG A 82 5.10 -8.33 1.86
CA ARG A 82 6.13 -7.61 2.62
C ARG A 82 6.11 -6.14 2.24
N VAL A 83 5.26 -5.35 2.88
CA VAL A 83 5.25 -3.88 2.80
C VAL A 83 5.60 -3.25 4.14
N PHE A 84 6.22 -2.09 4.08
CA PHE A 84 6.81 -1.43 5.24
C PHE A 84 6.29 -0.01 5.39
N LYS A 85 6.37 0.52 6.62
CA LYS A 85 6.05 1.92 6.93
C LYS A 85 6.83 2.86 6.01
N GLY A 86 6.10 3.75 5.34
CA GLY A 86 6.64 4.69 4.35
C GLY A 86 6.50 4.24 2.90
N ASP A 87 6.14 3.00 2.62
CA ASP A 87 5.95 2.53 1.24
C ASP A 87 4.72 3.15 0.58
N VAL A 88 4.81 3.43 -0.72
CA VAL A 88 3.67 3.80 -1.56
C VAL A 88 3.13 2.54 -2.24
N VAL A 89 1.86 2.24 -1.98
CA VAL A 89 1.22 0.99 -2.40
C VAL A 89 -0.06 1.26 -3.18
N VAL A 90 -0.41 0.32 -4.05
CA VAL A 90 -1.76 0.21 -4.62
C VAL A 90 -2.58 -0.69 -3.72
N VAL A 91 -3.70 -0.19 -3.23
CA VAL A 91 -4.65 -0.94 -2.39
C VAL A 91 -5.98 -1.08 -3.11
N ARG A 92 -6.67 -2.22 -2.94
CA ARG A 92 -8.08 -2.34 -3.28
C ARG A 92 -8.90 -1.63 -2.21
N ASP A 93 -9.96 -0.97 -2.63
CA ASP A 93 -10.91 -0.36 -1.71
C ASP A 93 -11.60 -1.49 -0.92
N PRO A 94 -11.46 -1.54 0.41
CA PRO A 94 -12.04 -2.60 1.23
C PRO A 94 -13.58 -2.54 1.25
N THR A 95 -14.18 -1.42 0.84
CA THR A 95 -15.63 -1.25 0.74
C THR A 95 -16.18 -1.54 -0.66
N LYS A 96 -15.32 -1.53 -1.70
CA LYS A 96 -15.69 -1.69 -3.11
C LYS A 96 -14.57 -2.36 -3.91
N GLU A 97 -14.66 -3.67 -4.12
CA GLU A 97 -13.55 -4.47 -4.68
C GLU A 97 -13.06 -4.02 -6.07
N ASP A 98 -13.88 -3.32 -6.85
CA ASP A 98 -13.57 -2.84 -8.20
C ASP A 98 -12.66 -1.59 -8.20
N ARG A 99 -12.59 -0.87 -7.08
CA ARG A 99 -11.83 0.38 -6.97
C ARG A 99 -10.46 0.16 -6.33
N LYS A 100 -9.47 0.92 -6.81
CA LYS A 100 -8.11 0.91 -6.26
C LYS A 100 -7.66 2.34 -5.92
N TYR A 101 -6.81 2.44 -4.91
CA TYR A 101 -6.18 3.68 -4.49
C TYR A 101 -4.66 3.53 -4.43
N VAL A 102 -3.94 4.62 -4.64
CA VAL A 102 -2.51 4.71 -4.34
C VAL A 102 -2.35 5.44 -3.02
N ARG A 103 -1.77 4.80 -2.00
CA ARG A 103 -1.66 5.35 -0.63
C ARG A 103 -0.29 5.07 -0.04
N ARG A 104 0.09 5.80 1.00
CA ARG A 104 1.29 5.55 1.77
C ARG A 104 0.98 4.71 3.01
N ILE A 105 1.78 3.68 3.27
CA ILE A 105 1.73 2.92 4.51
C ILE A 105 2.21 3.82 5.65
N ILE A 106 1.34 4.05 6.63
CA ILE A 106 1.63 4.84 7.83
C ILE A 106 1.81 3.96 9.06
N ALA A 107 1.16 2.79 9.10
CA ALA A 107 1.36 1.80 10.15
C ALA A 107 1.25 0.38 9.56
N VAL A 108 1.99 -0.55 10.16
CA VAL A 108 2.10 -1.95 9.73
C VAL A 108 1.61 -2.90 10.82
N HIS A 109 1.60 -4.20 10.54
CA HIS A 109 1.29 -5.22 11.56
C HIS A 109 2.10 -5.00 12.85
N GLY A 110 1.43 -5.12 14.00
CA GLY A 110 2.00 -4.90 15.33
C GLY A 110 2.04 -3.44 15.78
N ASP A 111 1.82 -2.47 14.90
CA ASP A 111 1.64 -1.08 15.32
C ASP A 111 0.28 -0.90 16.01
N GLU A 112 0.26 -0.05 17.04
CA GLU A 112 -0.95 0.33 17.79
C GLU A 112 -1.50 1.67 17.28
N LEU A 113 -2.79 1.69 16.95
CA LEU A 113 -3.55 2.89 16.62
C LEU A 113 -4.22 3.39 17.90
N VAL A 114 -3.90 4.62 18.29
CA VAL A 114 -4.45 5.27 19.48
C VAL A 114 -5.40 6.38 19.02
N SER A 115 -6.55 6.49 19.69
CA SER A 115 -7.49 7.59 19.50
C SER A 115 -7.09 8.80 20.33
N ASP A 116 -7.47 9.99 19.87
CA ASP A 116 -7.45 11.20 20.72
C ASP A 116 -8.61 11.22 21.72
N ASP A 117 -9.65 10.40 21.49
CA ASP A 117 -10.74 10.20 22.43
C ASP A 117 -10.27 9.25 23.55
N PRO A 118 -10.17 9.72 24.81
CA PRO A 118 -9.67 8.92 25.92
C PRO A 118 -10.60 7.74 26.27
N ASP A 119 -11.86 7.77 25.84
CA ASP A 119 -12.82 6.71 26.10
C ASP A 119 -12.76 5.58 25.05
N LEU A 120 -12.00 5.77 23.96
CA LEU A 120 -11.80 4.76 22.93
C LEU A 120 -10.55 3.92 23.22
N GLU A 121 -10.73 2.60 23.24
CA GLU A 121 -9.62 1.67 23.35
C GLU A 121 -8.69 1.74 22.12
N SER A 122 -7.41 1.48 22.36
CA SER A 122 -6.42 1.36 21.30
C SER A 122 -6.65 0.10 20.46
N TYR A 123 -6.25 0.18 19.19
CA TYR A 123 -6.41 -0.91 18.23
C TYR A 123 -5.04 -1.37 17.72
N THR A 124 -4.69 -2.64 17.94
CA THR A 124 -3.44 -3.21 17.41
C THR A 124 -3.68 -3.82 16.03
N LEU A 125 -2.91 -3.36 15.04
CA LEU A 125 -2.93 -3.93 13.70
C LEU A 125 -2.39 -5.36 13.73
N ASN A 126 -3.13 -6.31 13.16
CA ASN A 126 -2.65 -7.69 12.98
C ASN A 126 -2.23 -7.91 11.52
N LYS A 127 -3.09 -8.45 10.66
CA LYS A 127 -2.80 -8.65 9.22
C LYS A 127 -3.20 -7.44 8.38
N GLU A 128 -3.05 -6.26 8.95
CA GLU A 128 -3.62 -5.04 8.42
C GLU A 128 -2.61 -3.89 8.40
N TYR A 129 -2.91 -2.91 7.57
CA TYR A 129 -2.10 -1.72 7.37
C TYR A 129 -2.97 -0.49 7.48
N TRP A 130 -2.43 0.56 8.11
CA TRP A 130 -3.03 1.89 8.07
C TRP A 130 -2.41 2.67 6.92
N VAL A 131 -3.24 3.15 5.99
CA VAL A 131 -2.77 3.83 4.77
C VAL A 131 -3.38 5.21 4.65
N LEU A 132 -2.57 6.21 4.35
CA LEU A 132 -3.02 7.60 4.19
C LEU A 132 -2.65 8.17 2.82
N ARG A 133 -3.35 9.24 2.47
CA ARG A 133 -2.96 10.17 1.40
C ARG A 133 -1.74 10.99 1.82
N ASP A 134 -0.85 11.31 0.87
CA ASP A 134 0.16 12.34 1.10
C ASP A 134 -0.46 13.75 1.06
N ASN A 135 -1.48 13.93 0.20
CA ASN A 135 -2.20 15.20 0.08
C ASN A 135 -3.42 15.22 1.01
N GLN A 136 -3.26 15.87 2.15
CA GLN A 136 -4.33 16.05 3.14
C GLN A 136 -5.49 16.95 2.64
N LEU A 137 -5.27 17.76 1.59
CA LEU A 137 -6.33 18.57 0.98
C LEU A 137 -7.21 17.75 0.02
N SER A 138 -6.77 16.56 -0.38
CA SER A 138 -7.59 15.67 -1.21
C SER A 138 -8.70 15.03 -0.39
N LYS A 139 -9.87 14.88 -1.01
CA LYS A 139 -11.07 14.25 -0.42
C LYS A 139 -11.23 12.76 -0.80
N GLU A 140 -10.25 12.18 -1.48
CA GLU A 140 -10.34 10.77 -1.90
C GLU A 140 -10.17 9.82 -0.70
N PRO A 141 -10.88 8.68 -0.59
CA PRO A 141 -10.82 7.80 0.59
C PRO A 141 -9.43 7.29 0.98
N ASP A 142 -9.16 7.22 2.28
CA ASP A 142 -8.03 6.49 2.89
C ASP A 142 -8.46 5.85 4.21
N SER A 143 -7.52 5.33 5.02
CA SER A 143 -7.86 4.60 6.24
C SER A 143 -8.63 5.42 7.27
N GLN A 144 -8.59 6.76 7.22
CA GLN A 144 -9.44 7.58 8.08
C GLN A 144 -10.93 7.40 7.78
N GLN A 145 -11.26 7.00 6.55
CA GLN A 145 -12.65 6.86 6.09
C GLN A 145 -13.08 5.39 6.01
N PHE A 146 -12.20 4.48 5.59
CA PHE A 146 -12.54 3.06 5.43
C PHE A 146 -11.89 2.12 6.46
N GLY A 147 -11.06 2.64 7.38
CA GLY A 147 -10.38 1.85 8.40
C GLY A 147 -9.10 1.16 7.93
N PRO A 148 -8.58 0.19 8.72
CA PRO A 148 -7.41 -0.61 8.34
C PRO A 148 -7.62 -1.43 7.06
N VAL A 149 -6.54 -1.69 6.33
CA VAL A 149 -6.55 -2.46 5.08
C VAL A 149 -5.86 -3.80 5.29
N HIS A 150 -6.60 -4.90 5.09
CA HIS A 150 -6.04 -6.26 5.17
C HIS A 150 -4.94 -6.51 4.13
N GLU A 151 -3.96 -7.37 4.44
CA GLU A 151 -2.79 -7.67 3.61
C GLU A 151 -3.15 -8.13 2.18
N ASP A 152 -4.27 -8.85 2.03
CA ASP A 152 -4.78 -9.37 0.75
C ASP A 152 -5.26 -8.24 -0.20
N ASN A 153 -5.59 -7.08 0.35
CA ASN A 153 -6.02 -5.91 -0.40
C ASN A 153 -4.85 -5.08 -0.91
N ILE A 154 -3.61 -5.37 -0.48
CA ILE A 154 -2.41 -4.73 -1.03
C ILE A 154 -2.09 -5.39 -2.38
N VAL A 155 -2.26 -4.64 -3.47
CA VAL A 155 -2.04 -5.13 -4.83
C VAL A 155 -0.56 -5.13 -5.21
N GLY A 156 0.17 -4.09 -4.81
CA GLY A 156 1.54 -3.90 -5.23
C GLY A 156 2.19 -2.65 -4.64
N ARG A 157 3.53 -2.61 -4.66
CA ARG A 157 4.32 -1.44 -4.29
C ARG A 157 4.69 -0.64 -5.53
N VAL A 158 4.51 0.67 -5.47
CA VAL A 158 4.91 1.58 -6.55
C VAL A 158 6.42 1.78 -6.51
N LEU A 159 7.13 1.38 -7.57
CA LEU A 159 8.59 1.49 -7.66
C LEU A 159 9.04 2.78 -8.34
N TYR A 160 8.35 3.15 -9.43
CA TYR A 160 8.79 4.20 -10.34
C TYR A 160 7.60 5.00 -10.87
N ARG A 161 7.79 6.30 -11.11
CA ARG A 161 6.82 7.18 -11.78
C ARG A 161 7.37 7.69 -13.09
N VAL A 162 6.51 7.83 -14.10
CA VAL A 162 6.84 8.35 -15.43
C VAL A 162 5.78 9.36 -15.86
N ARG A 163 6.17 10.62 -16.08
CA ARG A 163 5.33 11.67 -16.68
C ARG A 163 5.69 11.93 -18.13
N GLY A 164 6.97 11.87 -18.43
CA GLY A 164 7.51 12.04 -19.77
C GLY A 164 8.94 11.54 -19.85
N ALA A 165 9.54 11.63 -21.04
CA ALA A 165 10.88 11.10 -21.29
C ALA A 165 12.00 11.75 -20.44
N ARG A 166 11.76 12.90 -19.82
CA ARG A 166 12.72 13.61 -18.95
C ARG A 166 12.21 13.87 -17.53
N ASP A 167 10.96 13.53 -17.26
CA ASP A 167 10.34 13.71 -15.95
C ASP A 167 9.80 12.35 -15.52
N HIS A 168 10.70 11.58 -14.94
CA HIS A 168 10.46 10.25 -14.43
C HIS A 168 11.48 9.96 -13.32
N ASP A 169 11.07 9.26 -12.27
CA ASP A 169 11.93 9.03 -11.11
C ASP A 169 11.45 7.84 -10.27
N ARG A 170 12.33 7.32 -9.41
CA ARG A 170 11.98 6.35 -8.37
C ARG A 170 11.01 6.97 -7.38
N VAL A 171 10.07 6.18 -6.89
CA VAL A 171 9.18 6.60 -5.81
C VAL A 171 9.90 6.37 -4.48
N GLN A 172 9.91 7.40 -3.63
CA GLN A 172 10.50 7.33 -2.29
C GLN A 172 9.67 6.40 -1.39
N ASN A 173 10.17 5.17 -1.27
CA ASN A 173 9.68 4.13 -0.35
C ASN A 173 10.60 4.00 0.88
N SER A 174 10.26 3.08 1.79
CA SER A 174 11.09 2.79 2.97
C SER A 174 12.45 2.19 2.61
N SER A 175 13.44 2.32 3.50
CA SER A 175 14.76 1.68 3.33
C SER A 175 14.66 0.15 3.24
N ASN A 176 13.70 -0.45 3.95
CA ASN A 176 13.46 -1.90 3.91
C ASN A 176 12.89 -2.34 2.56
N ALA A 177 12.01 -1.53 1.96
CA ALA A 177 11.54 -1.78 0.59
C ALA A 177 12.69 -1.73 -0.40
N TRP A 178 13.57 -0.73 -0.28
CA TRP A 178 14.78 -0.63 -1.10
C TRP A 178 15.64 -1.89 -1.04
N LEU A 179 15.92 -2.41 0.15
CA LEU A 179 16.68 -3.66 0.31
C LEU A 179 15.96 -4.84 -0.35
N SER A 180 14.64 -4.95 -0.15
CA SER A 180 13.80 -6.01 -0.72
C SER A 180 13.65 -5.93 -2.25
N ASP A 181 13.73 -4.73 -2.82
CA ASP A 181 13.53 -4.46 -4.24
C ASP A 181 14.85 -4.29 -5.00
N SER A 182 15.98 -4.21 -4.29
CA SER A 182 17.33 -3.99 -4.85
C SER A 182 17.67 -4.93 -6.01
N ILE A 183 17.30 -6.21 -5.94
CA ILE A 183 17.53 -7.18 -7.02
C ILE A 183 16.74 -6.80 -8.28
N ILE A 184 15.49 -6.35 -8.13
CA ILE A 184 14.65 -5.92 -9.25
C ILE A 184 15.16 -4.60 -9.82
N LEU A 185 15.48 -3.65 -8.96
CA LEU A 185 15.96 -2.31 -9.34
C LEU A 185 17.36 -2.36 -9.98
N SER A 186 18.24 -3.27 -9.54
CA SER A 186 19.59 -3.44 -10.11
C SER A 186 19.57 -3.97 -11.54
N ASN A 187 18.54 -4.72 -11.94
CA ASN A 187 18.36 -5.13 -13.33
C ASN A 187 17.91 -3.96 -14.22
N GLU A 188 17.23 -2.94 -13.68
CA GLU A 188 16.87 -1.73 -14.43
C GLU A 188 18.10 -0.81 -14.63
N GLU A 189 18.96 -0.67 -13.63
CA GLU A 189 20.22 0.10 -13.75
C GLU A 189 21.15 -0.47 -14.83
N LYS A 190 21.21 -1.80 -14.97
CA LYS A 190 21.96 -2.45 -16.06
C LYS A 190 21.37 -2.19 -17.46
N LEU A 191 20.08 -1.96 -17.57
CA LEU A 191 19.41 -1.68 -18.85
C LEU A 191 19.54 -0.22 -19.27
N TYR A 192 19.70 0.71 -18.32
CA TYR A 192 19.77 2.15 -18.58
C TYR A 192 21.12 2.80 -18.29
N GLY A 193 22.14 2.04 -17.89
CA GLY A 193 23.56 2.38 -17.99
C GLY A 193 23.92 3.83 -17.66
N THR A 194 24.22 4.10 -16.40
CA THR A 194 25.24 5.10 -16.03
C THR A 194 26.58 4.42 -15.87
#